data_AF-A0A345H6H1-F1
#
_entry.id   AF-A0A345H6H1-F1
#
_cell.length_a   1.000
_cell.length_b   1.000
_cell.length_c   1.000
_cell.angle_alpha   90.00
_cell.angle_beta   90.00
_cell.angle_gamma   90.00
#
_symmetry.space_group_name_H-M   'P 1'
#
loop_
_entity.id
_entity.type
_entity.pdbx_description
1 polymer ?
#
loop_
_entity_poly.entity_id
_entity_poly.type
_entity_poly.pdbx_seq_one_letter_code
_entity_poly.pdbx_strand_id
1 'polypeptide(L)'
;MKILKYVLLLLLVVLVAGAIYVATRPDSFEVTRSKVMKAPAAVIFNNVSDFKNWEAWNPWMEKDTTIKASYPEQTAGIGGSYSWDGKDGKGSMKNIAMVANQSLEQELKFEDYDPNTVTWKLEEVEEGTKVTWTMKGEKLPFMFKAFAAFSGGMDKMVGPDYAKGLENLDKVIAENMKKNPPQATFRLGEITQGEIAGKQFVGFYQKTTTDVAMEEMTKLFTEFMPKAGMYGATHKLDYTPGSLYTKWDEETKEAEFYIGLLVHSTDKLPALEGLTIMDAPTGKIVKISKFGPYGVGDMEAHGKIAEFMGKHKLVPTGIVWELYENDPMEVKPADIQTDIYYAVKAAE
;
A
#
# COMPACT_ATOMS: atom_id res chain seq x y z
N MET A 1 22.45 -54.08 43.34
CA MET A 1 23.46 -53.07 42.92
C MET A 1 24.15 -53.36 41.57
N LYS A 2 24.22 -54.60 41.05
CA LYS A 2 24.86 -54.87 39.74
C LYS A 2 23.98 -54.49 38.54
N ILE A 3 22.69 -54.81 38.58
CA ILE A 3 21.72 -54.48 37.52
C ILE A 3 21.61 -52.96 37.31
N LEU A 4 21.49 -52.18 38.39
CA LEU A 4 21.47 -50.72 38.32
C LEU A 4 22.73 -50.14 37.65
N LYS A 5 23.91 -50.71 37.93
CA LYS A 5 25.17 -50.31 37.27
C LYS A 5 25.13 -50.59 35.76
N TYR A 6 24.62 -51.75 35.34
CA TYR A 6 24.50 -52.07 33.91
C TYR A 6 23.45 -51.22 33.20
N VAL A 7 22.33 -50.91 33.85
CA VAL A 7 21.31 -50.00 33.32
C VAL A 7 21.90 -48.59 33.15
N LEU A 8 22.61 -48.07 34.15
CA LEU A 8 23.28 -46.77 34.04
C LEU A 8 24.38 -46.75 32.96
N LEU A 9 25.15 -47.84 32.83
CA LEU A 9 26.16 -47.97 31.77
C LEU A 9 25.50 -47.99 30.38
N LEU A 10 24.41 -48.74 30.20
CA LEU A 10 23.68 -48.77 28.95
C LEU A 10 23.12 -47.40 28.59
N LEU A 11 22.52 -46.69 29.56
CA LEU A 11 22.04 -45.33 29.37
C LEU A 11 23.18 -44.38 28.96
N LEU A 12 24.35 -44.49 29.61
CA LEU A 12 25.52 -43.70 29.24
C LEU A 12 25.97 -43.99 27.80
N VAL A 13 26.03 -45.26 27.38
CA VAL A 13 26.39 -45.64 26.00
C VAL A 13 25.39 -45.07 25.00
N VAL A 14 24.09 -45.14 25.28
CA VAL A 14 23.05 -44.56 24.43
C VAL A 14 23.18 -43.04 24.34
N LEU A 15 23.45 -42.36 25.46
CA LEU A 15 23.65 -40.91 25.48
C LEU A 15 24.89 -40.50 24.68
N VAL A 16 26.01 -41.21 24.82
CA VAL A 16 27.25 -40.95 24.07
C VAL A 16 27.02 -41.21 22.58
N ALA A 17 26.39 -42.32 22.21
CA ALA A 17 26.05 -42.62 20.82
C ALA A 17 25.13 -41.55 20.22
N GLY A 18 24.13 -41.09 20.98
CA GLY A 18 23.24 -39.99 20.59
C GLY A 18 23.99 -38.68 20.39
N ALA A 19 24.90 -38.32 21.31
CA ALA A 19 25.71 -37.12 21.21
C ALA A 19 26.65 -37.13 20.00
N ILE A 20 27.30 -38.28 19.72
CA ILE A 20 28.12 -38.47 18.52
C ILE A 20 27.26 -38.32 17.25
N TYR A 21 26.09 -38.97 17.22
CA TYR A 21 25.17 -38.85 16.10
C TYR A 21 24.77 -37.39 15.84
N VAL A 22 24.40 -36.64 16.88
CA VAL A 22 24.10 -35.20 16.77
C VAL A 22 25.33 -34.43 16.29
N ALA A 23 26.52 -34.69 16.84
CA ALA A 23 27.76 -34.01 16.46
C ALA A 23 28.08 -34.17 14.97
N THR A 24 27.78 -35.33 14.37
CA THR A 24 28.00 -35.61 12.94
C THR A 24 27.01 -34.95 11.98
N ARG A 25 25.92 -34.31 12.47
CA ARG A 25 25.00 -33.58 11.58
C ARG A 25 25.63 -32.28 11.04
N PRO A 26 25.15 -31.72 9.93
CA PRO A 26 25.62 -30.40 9.48
C PRO A 26 25.32 -29.31 10.51
N ASP A 27 26.23 -28.35 10.66
CA ASP A 27 26.02 -27.16 11.50
C ASP A 27 25.20 -26.09 10.78
N SER A 28 25.15 -26.16 9.44
CA SER A 28 24.36 -25.26 8.61
C SER A 28 22.99 -25.86 8.24
N PHE A 29 22.00 -25.00 8.10
CA PHE A 29 20.68 -25.36 7.57
C PHE A 29 20.15 -24.26 6.66
N GLU A 30 19.25 -24.65 5.76
CA GLU A 30 18.49 -23.75 4.91
C GLU A 30 17.04 -24.26 4.82
N VAL A 31 16.08 -23.37 5.03
CA VAL A 31 14.65 -23.66 4.88
C VAL A 31 14.03 -22.58 4.00
N THR A 32 13.36 -23.00 2.93
CA THR A 32 12.73 -22.10 1.97
C THR A 32 11.27 -22.49 1.76
N ARG A 33 10.39 -21.48 1.71
CA ARG A 33 9.01 -21.61 1.25
C ARG A 33 8.70 -20.53 0.24
N SER A 34 7.78 -20.81 -0.68
CA SER A 34 7.33 -19.83 -1.66
C SER A 34 5.84 -19.88 -1.87
N LYS A 35 5.22 -18.74 -2.20
CA LYS A 35 3.81 -18.63 -2.55
C LYS A 35 3.62 -17.55 -3.62
N VAL A 36 2.73 -17.80 -4.57
CA VAL A 36 2.26 -16.75 -5.51
C VAL A 36 1.11 -16.01 -4.84
N MET A 37 1.24 -14.69 -4.73
CA MET A 37 0.23 -13.80 -4.16
C MET A 37 -0.31 -12.90 -5.27
N LYS A 38 -1.63 -12.74 -5.33
CA LYS A 38 -2.30 -11.91 -6.34
C LYS A 38 -2.21 -10.42 -6.00
N ALA A 39 -0.99 -9.93 -5.83
CA ALA A 39 -0.68 -8.56 -5.43
C ALA A 39 0.59 -8.06 -6.14
N PRO A 40 0.70 -6.75 -6.43
CA PRO A 40 1.94 -6.14 -6.89
C PRO A 40 3.09 -6.33 -5.89
N ALA A 41 4.32 -6.49 -6.39
CA ALA A 41 5.49 -6.74 -5.55
C ALA A 41 5.73 -5.61 -4.54
N ALA A 42 5.43 -4.36 -4.92
CA ALA A 42 5.57 -3.19 -4.04
C ALA A 42 4.72 -3.28 -2.77
N VAL A 43 3.51 -3.82 -2.86
CA VAL A 43 2.57 -3.92 -1.73
C VAL A 43 3.08 -4.92 -0.72
N ILE A 44 3.53 -6.07 -1.22
CA ILE A 44 4.10 -7.14 -0.40
C ILE A 44 5.41 -6.64 0.22
N PHE A 45 6.29 -6.04 -0.59
CA PHE A 45 7.58 -5.52 -0.15
C PHE A 45 7.43 -4.49 0.98
N ASN A 46 6.56 -3.50 0.80
CA ASN A 46 6.28 -2.49 1.82
C ASN A 46 5.76 -3.13 3.12
N ASN A 47 4.89 -4.15 3.02
CA ASN A 47 4.39 -4.84 4.19
C ASN A 47 5.52 -5.59 4.94
N VAL A 48 6.30 -6.42 4.25
CA VAL A 48 7.34 -7.26 4.89
C VAL A 48 8.54 -6.45 5.36
N SER A 49 8.79 -5.27 4.76
CA SER A 49 9.93 -4.41 5.14
C SER A 49 9.71 -3.60 6.43
N ASP A 50 8.46 -3.48 6.90
CA ASP A 50 8.11 -2.80 8.15
C ASP A 50 7.60 -3.81 9.18
N PHE A 51 8.35 -3.97 10.27
CA PHE A 51 8.04 -4.94 11.31
C PHE A 51 6.73 -4.66 12.06
N LYS A 52 6.19 -3.43 12.04
CA LYS A 52 4.87 -3.16 12.63
C LYS A 52 3.74 -3.91 11.93
N ASN A 53 3.91 -4.21 10.64
CA ASN A 53 2.90 -4.94 9.88
C ASN A 53 2.87 -6.44 10.19
N TRP A 54 3.94 -6.98 10.76
CA TRP A 54 4.10 -8.42 10.96
C TRP A 54 3.12 -8.96 12.00
N GLU A 55 2.72 -8.15 12.99
CA GLU A 55 1.74 -8.55 14.01
C GLU A 55 0.44 -9.09 13.41
N ALA A 56 0.02 -8.57 12.24
CA ALA A 56 -1.21 -8.98 11.58
C ALA A 56 -1.17 -10.41 10.99
N TRP A 57 0.02 -10.98 10.74
CA TRP A 57 0.16 -12.26 10.03
C TRP A 57 1.21 -13.21 10.60
N ASN A 58 2.03 -12.76 11.56
CA ASN A 58 3.15 -13.52 12.11
C ASN A 58 2.67 -14.84 12.76
N PRO A 59 3.10 -16.00 12.25
CA PRO A 59 2.63 -17.31 12.73
C PRO A 59 3.06 -17.61 14.17
N TRP A 60 4.17 -17.04 14.65
CA TRP A 60 4.63 -17.24 16.02
C TRP A 60 3.80 -16.45 17.03
N MET A 61 3.36 -15.24 16.67
CA MET A 61 2.44 -14.44 17.50
C MET A 61 1.04 -15.05 17.54
N GLU A 62 0.58 -15.71 16.47
CA GLU A 62 -0.66 -16.49 16.46
C GLU A 62 -0.58 -17.69 17.44
N LYS A 63 0.58 -18.34 17.55
CA LYS A 63 0.81 -19.50 18.42
C LYS A 63 1.07 -19.16 19.89
N ASP A 64 1.68 -18.02 20.16
CA ASP A 64 1.99 -17.56 21.52
C ASP A 64 1.48 -16.13 21.74
N THR A 65 0.28 -16.05 22.30
CA THR A 65 -0.37 -14.78 22.66
C THR A 65 0.30 -14.06 23.83
N THR A 66 1.33 -14.66 24.46
CA THR A 66 2.10 -14.02 25.53
C THR A 66 3.32 -13.23 25.03
N ILE A 67 3.63 -13.34 23.73
CA ILE A 67 4.74 -12.61 23.10
C ILE A 67 4.56 -11.10 23.29
N LYS A 68 5.58 -10.46 23.82
CA LYS A 68 5.68 -9.00 23.93
C LYS A 68 6.66 -8.49 22.88
N ALA A 69 6.13 -7.91 21.81
CA ALA A 69 6.93 -7.22 20.80
C ALA A 69 7.37 -5.84 21.29
N SER A 70 8.60 -5.45 20.98
CA SER A 70 9.14 -4.12 21.21
C SER A 70 9.62 -3.52 19.89
N TYR A 71 9.14 -2.31 19.61
CA TYR A 71 9.40 -1.59 18.37
C TYR A 71 10.17 -0.30 18.68
N PRO A 72 11.42 -0.14 18.19
CA PRO A 72 12.13 1.13 18.27
C PRO A 72 11.51 2.17 17.32
N GLU A 73 12.05 3.40 17.30
CA GLU A 73 11.57 4.46 16.40
C GLU A 73 11.63 4.01 14.93
N GLN A 74 12.71 3.31 14.55
CA GLN A 74 12.91 2.80 13.20
C GLN A 74 12.51 1.32 13.10
N THR A 75 11.38 1.06 12.43
CA THR A 75 10.81 -0.29 12.21
C THR A 75 10.83 -0.74 10.76
N ALA A 76 11.10 0.19 9.84
CA ALA A 76 11.15 -0.03 8.40
C ALA A 76 12.48 0.43 7.79
N GLY A 77 12.71 0.05 6.53
CA GLY A 77 13.94 0.40 5.80
C GLY A 77 15.18 -0.30 6.34
N ILE A 78 16.36 0.02 5.79
CA ILE A 78 17.65 -0.51 6.27
C ILE A 78 17.89 -0.04 7.70
N GLY A 79 18.16 -0.98 8.61
CA GLY A 79 18.30 -0.71 10.05
C GLY A 79 16.99 -0.78 10.82
N GLY A 80 15.83 -0.83 10.15
CA GLY A 80 14.56 -1.15 10.76
C GLY A 80 14.64 -2.46 11.55
N SER A 81 14.04 -2.50 12.74
CA SER A 81 14.15 -3.66 13.62
C SER A 81 12.94 -3.83 14.53
N TYR A 82 12.81 -5.01 15.11
CA TYR A 82 11.95 -5.27 16.27
C TYR A 82 12.57 -6.37 17.13
N SER A 83 12.13 -6.48 18.37
CA SER A 83 12.47 -7.57 19.28
C SER A 83 11.24 -8.17 19.93
N TRP A 84 11.38 -9.36 20.48
CA TRP A 84 10.31 -10.03 21.22
C TRP A 84 10.83 -10.73 22.48
N ASP A 85 9.95 -10.85 23.47
CA ASP A 85 10.11 -11.69 24.65
C ASP A 85 8.85 -12.58 24.76
N GLY A 86 9.03 -13.90 24.71
CA GLY A 86 7.95 -14.88 24.72
C GLY A 86 8.33 -16.16 25.46
N LYS A 87 7.39 -17.11 25.58
CA LYS A 87 7.61 -18.34 26.35
C LYS A 87 8.73 -19.23 25.77
N ASP A 88 8.90 -19.16 24.46
CA ASP A 88 9.85 -19.98 23.68
C ASP A 88 11.21 -19.27 23.47
N GLY A 89 11.43 -18.16 24.20
CA GLY A 89 12.69 -17.41 24.19
C GLY A 89 12.55 -16.00 23.64
N LYS A 90 13.69 -15.30 23.62
CA LYS A 90 13.81 -13.90 23.21
C LYS A 90 14.57 -13.79 21.90
N GLY A 91 14.31 -12.75 21.13
CA GLY A 91 15.13 -12.47 19.96
C GLY A 91 14.85 -11.12 19.32
N SER A 92 15.54 -10.87 18.23
CA SER A 92 15.38 -9.68 17.42
C SER A 92 15.53 -9.98 15.93
N MET A 93 14.89 -9.14 15.11
CA MET A 93 15.17 -9.06 13.68
C MET A 93 15.58 -7.65 13.30
N LYS A 94 16.44 -7.57 12.28
CA LYS A 94 16.92 -6.31 11.72
C LYS A 94 17.05 -6.40 10.21
N ASN A 95 16.55 -5.40 9.49
CA ASN A 95 16.78 -5.28 8.06
C ASN A 95 18.23 -4.84 7.80
N ILE A 96 18.98 -5.61 7.00
CA ILE A 96 20.40 -5.35 6.73
C ILE A 96 20.69 -4.94 5.29
N ALA A 97 19.92 -5.43 4.33
CA ALA A 97 20.02 -5.02 2.93
C ALA A 97 18.65 -5.11 2.24
N MET A 98 18.43 -4.25 1.24
CA MET A 98 17.19 -4.29 0.46
C MET A 98 17.38 -3.74 -0.95
N VAL A 99 16.64 -4.32 -1.89
CA VAL A 99 16.42 -3.81 -3.24
C VAL A 99 14.92 -3.68 -3.40
N ALA A 100 14.45 -2.45 -3.57
CA ALA A 100 13.01 -2.15 -3.60
C ALA A 100 12.24 -3.10 -4.51
N ASN A 101 11.16 -3.67 -3.98
CA ASN A 101 10.23 -4.58 -4.67
C ASN A 101 10.84 -5.90 -5.19
N GLN A 102 12.11 -6.19 -4.90
CA GLN A 102 12.80 -7.37 -5.41
C GLN A 102 13.34 -8.26 -4.29
N SER A 103 14.04 -7.70 -3.30
CA SER A 103 14.66 -8.51 -2.25
C SER A 103 14.85 -7.76 -0.94
N LEU A 104 14.75 -8.48 0.17
CA LEU A 104 15.03 -8.00 1.51
C LEU A 104 15.87 -9.04 2.25
N GLU A 105 16.97 -8.61 2.84
CA GLU A 105 17.81 -9.43 3.70
C GLU A 105 17.73 -8.91 5.14
N GLN A 106 17.54 -9.84 6.07
CA GLN A 106 17.35 -9.57 7.48
C GLN A 106 18.27 -10.45 8.31
N GLU A 107 18.74 -9.91 9.41
CA GLU A 107 19.44 -10.63 10.46
C GLU A 107 18.43 -11.05 11.52
N LEU A 108 18.40 -12.33 11.87
CA LEU A 108 17.55 -12.92 12.89
C LEU A 108 18.42 -13.46 14.02
N LYS A 109 18.35 -12.83 15.20
CA LYS A 109 19.12 -13.22 16.37
C LYS A 109 18.20 -13.77 17.46
N PHE A 110 18.43 -15.02 17.85
CA PHE A 110 17.78 -15.64 19.01
C PHE A 110 18.74 -15.62 20.19
N GLU A 111 18.30 -15.05 21.31
CA GLU A 111 19.08 -14.94 22.54
C GLU A 111 20.55 -14.51 22.28
N ASP A 112 21.50 -15.24 22.86
CA ASP A 112 22.95 -15.01 22.69
C ASP A 112 23.57 -15.91 21.60
N TYR A 113 22.75 -16.54 20.75
CA TYR A 113 23.24 -17.39 19.65
C TYR A 113 23.73 -16.56 18.46
N ASP A 114 24.53 -17.21 17.60
CA ASP A 114 24.93 -16.64 16.31
C ASP A 114 23.68 -16.30 15.47
N PRO A 115 23.68 -15.16 14.75
CA PRO A 115 22.55 -14.75 13.95
C PRO A 115 22.34 -15.66 12.74
N ASN A 116 21.09 -15.81 12.34
CA ASN A 116 20.67 -16.43 11.09
C ASN A 116 20.35 -15.34 10.06
N THR A 117 20.51 -15.67 8.78
CA THR A 117 20.10 -14.81 7.67
C THR A 117 18.69 -15.19 7.23
N VAL A 118 17.81 -14.19 7.12
CA VAL A 118 16.48 -14.34 6.55
C VAL A 118 16.43 -13.54 5.26
N THR A 119 15.99 -14.17 4.16
CA THR A 119 15.93 -13.54 2.84
C THR A 119 14.54 -13.66 2.25
N TRP A 120 14.05 -12.55 1.72
CA TRP A 120 12.87 -12.46 0.89
C TRP A 120 13.29 -12.20 -0.55
N LYS A 121 12.69 -12.93 -1.49
CA LYS A 121 12.77 -12.66 -2.93
C LYS A 121 11.36 -12.51 -3.48
N LEU A 122 11.13 -11.45 -4.24
CA LEU A 122 9.89 -11.13 -4.90
C LEU A 122 10.15 -11.12 -6.40
N GLU A 123 9.39 -11.94 -7.12
CA GLU A 123 9.49 -12.09 -8.57
C GLU A 123 8.09 -11.90 -9.17
N GLU A 124 7.93 -10.91 -10.06
CA GLU A 124 6.66 -10.71 -10.76
C GLU A 124 6.41 -11.87 -11.74
N VAL A 125 5.19 -12.41 -11.70
CA VAL A 125 4.72 -13.52 -12.53
C VAL A 125 3.33 -13.19 -13.07
N GLU A 126 2.85 -13.93 -14.05
CA GLU A 126 1.57 -13.63 -14.74
C GLU A 126 0.37 -13.46 -13.77
N GLU A 127 0.32 -14.26 -12.70
CA GLU A 127 -0.78 -14.23 -11.72
C GLU A 127 -0.53 -13.30 -10.50
N GLY A 128 0.56 -12.53 -10.49
CA GLY A 128 0.88 -11.60 -9.40
C GLY A 128 2.37 -11.61 -9.05
N THR A 129 2.71 -11.83 -7.77
CA THR A 129 4.11 -11.88 -7.32
C THR A 129 4.39 -13.20 -6.63
N LYS A 130 5.43 -13.90 -7.07
CA LYS A 130 6.00 -15.04 -6.37
C LYS A 130 6.89 -14.55 -5.24
N VAL A 131 6.48 -14.81 -4.02
CA VAL A 131 7.21 -14.47 -2.79
C VAL A 131 7.94 -15.71 -2.31
N THR A 132 9.25 -15.60 -2.11
CA THR A 132 10.10 -16.67 -1.56
C THR A 132 10.71 -16.19 -0.25
N TRP A 133 10.48 -16.93 0.83
CA TRP A 133 10.99 -16.65 2.17
C TRP A 133 11.96 -17.76 2.58
N THR A 134 13.21 -17.39 2.84
CA THR A 134 14.30 -18.32 3.17
C THR A 134 14.94 -17.96 4.50
N MET A 135 15.28 -18.98 5.29
CA MET A 135 16.11 -18.85 6.48
C MET A 135 17.34 -19.72 6.33
N LYS A 136 18.51 -19.13 6.58
CA LYS A 136 19.80 -19.82 6.56
C LYS A 136 20.53 -19.58 7.89
N GLY A 137 21.06 -20.64 8.48
CA GLY A 137 21.98 -20.55 9.61
C GLY A 137 23.24 -21.35 9.34
N GLU A 138 24.39 -20.87 9.82
CA GLU A 138 25.69 -21.53 9.61
C GLU A 138 26.22 -22.26 10.85
N LYS A 139 25.71 -21.90 12.04
CA LYS A 139 26.15 -22.42 13.32
C LYS A 139 24.95 -22.79 14.20
N LEU A 140 24.33 -23.92 13.90
CA LEU A 140 23.21 -24.42 14.68
C LEU A 140 23.68 -24.84 16.08
N PRO A 141 23.13 -24.26 17.17
CA PRO A 141 23.45 -24.67 18.54
C PRO A 141 23.22 -26.17 18.73
N PHE A 142 24.09 -26.82 19.52
CA PHE A 142 24.05 -28.28 19.71
C PHE A 142 22.67 -28.80 20.13
N MET A 143 21.97 -28.08 21.01
CA MET A 143 20.62 -28.43 21.44
C MET A 143 19.61 -28.38 20.30
N PHE A 144 19.62 -27.32 19.47
CA PHE A 144 18.75 -27.23 18.29
C PHE A 144 19.09 -28.29 17.24
N LYS A 145 20.38 -28.59 17.06
CA LYS A 145 20.86 -29.68 16.21
C LYS A 145 20.34 -31.04 16.70
N ALA A 146 20.33 -31.28 18.01
CA ALA A 146 19.75 -32.48 18.60
C ALA A 146 18.24 -32.56 18.35
N PHE A 147 17.49 -31.50 18.65
CA PHE A 147 16.04 -31.44 18.39
C PHE A 147 15.74 -31.69 16.92
N ALA A 148 16.45 -31.05 16.00
CA ALA A 148 16.30 -31.25 14.56
C ALA A 148 16.59 -32.71 14.17
N ALA A 149 17.68 -33.31 14.67
CA ALA A 149 18.06 -34.67 14.32
C ALA A 149 17.01 -35.72 14.70
N PHE A 150 16.24 -35.49 15.77
CA PHE A 150 15.19 -36.40 16.23
C PHE A 150 13.77 -36.00 15.78
N SER A 151 13.56 -34.74 15.36
CA SER A 151 12.26 -34.24 14.87
C SER A 151 12.13 -34.31 13.34
N GLY A 152 13.15 -34.83 12.65
CA GLY A 152 13.17 -35.01 11.20
C GLY A 152 13.67 -33.79 10.41
N GLY A 153 14.49 -32.95 11.05
CA GLY A 153 15.23 -31.84 10.44
C GLY A 153 14.66 -30.46 10.74
N MET A 154 15.46 -29.42 10.47
CA MET A 154 15.03 -28.02 10.60
C MET A 154 13.82 -27.70 9.72
N ASP A 155 13.76 -28.28 8.51
CA ASP A 155 12.61 -28.10 7.60
C ASP A 155 11.28 -28.50 8.24
N LYS A 156 11.23 -29.60 9.00
CA LYS A 156 10.02 -30.02 9.73
C LYS A 156 9.70 -29.16 10.94
N MET A 157 10.72 -28.56 11.56
CA MET A 157 10.54 -27.73 12.74
C MET A 157 10.02 -26.33 12.40
N VAL A 158 10.60 -25.66 11.40
CA VAL A 158 10.25 -24.27 11.06
C VAL A 158 9.51 -24.11 9.74
N GLY A 159 9.65 -25.06 8.81
CA GLY A 159 9.03 -24.99 7.49
C GLY A 159 7.50 -24.88 7.49
N PRO A 160 6.75 -25.55 8.39
CA PRO A 160 5.31 -25.35 8.52
C PRO A 160 4.93 -23.91 8.88
N ASP A 161 5.75 -23.25 9.72
CA ASP A 161 5.49 -21.88 10.16
C ASP A 161 5.75 -20.87 9.06
N TYR A 162 6.78 -21.08 8.25
CA TYR A 162 7.04 -20.27 7.06
C TYR A 162 5.90 -20.40 6.04
N ALA A 163 5.39 -21.62 5.82
CA ALA A 163 4.25 -21.85 4.93
C ALA A 163 2.99 -21.15 5.47
N LYS A 164 2.69 -21.31 6.75
CA LYS A 164 1.56 -20.67 7.43
C LYS A 164 1.70 -19.13 7.44
N GLY A 165 2.90 -18.60 7.63
CA GLY A 165 3.18 -17.17 7.57
C GLY A 165 2.93 -16.59 6.18
N LEU A 166 3.36 -17.28 5.11
CA LEU A 166 3.03 -16.88 3.74
C LEU A 166 1.52 -16.95 3.45
N GLU A 167 0.82 -17.96 3.98
CA GLU A 167 -0.64 -18.04 3.90
C GLU A 167 -1.35 -16.88 4.62
N ASN A 168 -0.91 -16.55 5.83
CA ASN A 168 -1.46 -15.44 6.59
C ASN A 168 -1.15 -14.09 5.93
N LEU A 169 0.08 -13.90 5.43
CA LEU A 169 0.49 -12.70 4.70
C LEU A 169 -0.39 -12.49 3.46
N ASP A 170 -0.58 -13.53 2.64
CA ASP A 170 -1.44 -13.46 1.46
C ASP A 170 -2.87 -13.01 1.81
N LYS A 171 -3.45 -13.54 2.90
CA LYS A 171 -4.77 -13.11 3.39
C LYS A 171 -4.80 -11.65 3.82
N VAL A 172 -3.80 -11.21 4.60
CA VAL A 172 -3.71 -9.82 5.07
C VAL A 172 -3.51 -8.87 3.89
N ILE A 173 -2.66 -9.23 2.93
CA ILE A 173 -2.46 -8.44 1.71
C ILE A 173 -3.76 -8.39 0.89
N ALA A 174 -4.44 -9.51 0.67
CA ALA A 174 -5.72 -9.54 -0.04
C ALA A 174 -6.78 -8.66 0.62
N GLU A 175 -6.92 -8.73 1.95
CA GLU A 175 -7.86 -7.87 2.69
C GLU A 175 -7.45 -6.40 2.68
N ASN A 176 -6.15 -6.11 2.82
CA ASN A 176 -5.64 -4.75 2.72
C ASN A 176 -5.87 -4.17 1.33
N MET A 177 -5.69 -4.94 0.25
CA MET A 177 -5.96 -4.48 -1.11
C MET A 177 -7.45 -4.26 -1.39
N LYS A 178 -8.36 -4.94 -0.68
CA LYS A 178 -9.81 -4.64 -0.76
C LYS A 178 -10.14 -3.30 -0.11
N LYS A 179 -9.49 -2.97 1.02
CA LYS A 179 -9.74 -1.74 1.80
C LYS A 179 -8.97 -0.54 1.25
N ASN A 180 -7.75 -0.79 0.82
CA ASN A 180 -6.72 0.15 0.39
C ASN A 180 -6.00 -0.46 -0.82
N PRO A 181 -6.62 -0.44 -2.02
CA PRO A 181 -6.00 -0.97 -3.22
C PRO A 181 -4.59 -0.36 -3.40
N PRO A 182 -3.59 -1.17 -3.82
CA PRO A 182 -2.23 -0.71 -4.09
C PRO A 182 -2.27 0.56 -4.91
N GLN A 183 -1.37 1.54 -4.64
CA GLN A 183 -1.29 2.80 -5.39
C GLN A 183 -1.69 2.57 -6.84
N ALA A 184 -2.85 3.12 -7.17
CA ALA A 184 -3.51 2.90 -8.43
C ALA A 184 -2.53 3.00 -9.59
N THR A 185 -2.48 1.97 -10.42
CA THR A 185 -2.06 2.21 -11.80
C THR A 185 -3.02 3.25 -12.36
N PHE A 186 -2.52 4.46 -12.59
CA PHE A 186 -3.24 5.45 -13.35
C PHE A 186 -2.73 5.44 -14.78
N ARG A 187 -3.61 5.75 -15.73
CA ARG A 187 -3.22 6.04 -17.12
C ARG A 187 -3.76 7.41 -17.50
N LEU A 188 -2.97 8.13 -18.28
CA LEU A 188 -3.36 9.42 -18.83
C LEU A 188 -3.72 9.25 -20.29
N GLY A 189 -4.86 9.81 -20.69
CA GLY A 189 -5.24 9.98 -22.09
C GLY A 189 -4.39 11.03 -22.79
N GLU A 190 -4.72 11.27 -24.05
CA GLU A 190 -4.12 12.35 -24.82
C GLU A 190 -4.66 13.72 -24.38
N ILE A 191 -3.81 14.75 -24.50
CA ILE A 191 -4.22 16.12 -24.26
C ILE A 191 -5.00 16.61 -25.48
N THR A 192 -6.19 17.13 -25.24
CA THR A 192 -7.05 17.71 -26.28
C THR A 192 -7.24 19.21 -26.06
N GLN A 193 -7.36 19.96 -27.14
CA GLN A 193 -7.82 21.34 -27.11
C GLN A 193 -9.24 21.41 -27.65
N GLY A 194 -10.04 22.33 -27.11
CA GLY A 194 -11.41 22.53 -27.57
C GLY A 194 -11.97 23.87 -27.14
N GLU A 195 -13.26 24.05 -27.38
CA GLU A 195 -14.03 25.16 -26.87
C GLU A 195 -15.20 24.63 -26.05
N ILE A 196 -15.47 25.29 -24.92
CA ILE A 196 -16.65 25.01 -24.11
C ILE A 196 -17.64 26.17 -24.25
N ALA A 197 -18.89 25.83 -24.58
CA ALA A 197 -20.01 26.76 -24.59
C ALA A 197 -20.63 26.81 -23.20
N GLY A 198 -20.98 28.01 -22.72
CA GLY A 198 -21.39 28.29 -21.33
C GLY A 198 -22.37 27.29 -20.74
N LYS A 199 -21.84 26.34 -19.98
CA LYS A 199 -22.59 25.45 -19.08
C LYS A 199 -22.74 26.11 -17.72
N GLN A 200 -23.54 25.53 -16.84
CA GLN A 200 -23.65 26.00 -15.46
C GLN A 200 -23.01 25.00 -14.50
N PHE A 201 -22.22 25.49 -13.55
CA PHE A 201 -21.73 24.71 -12.43
C PHE A 201 -22.49 25.11 -11.17
N VAL A 202 -23.06 24.13 -10.47
CA VAL A 202 -23.77 24.35 -9.22
C VAL A 202 -23.06 23.61 -8.11
N GLY A 203 -22.55 24.32 -7.09
CA GLY A 203 -21.72 23.70 -6.07
C GLY A 203 -21.68 24.43 -4.74
N PHE A 204 -21.21 23.71 -3.71
CA PHE A 204 -20.94 24.23 -2.39
C PHE A 204 -19.53 24.81 -2.32
N TYR A 205 -19.43 26.08 -1.96
CA TYR A 205 -18.14 26.76 -1.82
C TYR A 205 -17.34 26.19 -0.65
N GLN A 206 -16.06 25.93 -0.90
CA GLN A 206 -15.08 25.46 0.07
C GLN A 206 -13.84 26.33 0.00
N LYS A 207 -13.23 26.55 1.17
CA LYS A 207 -11.96 27.25 1.32
C LYS A 207 -11.08 26.47 2.28
N THR A 208 -9.88 26.13 1.82
CA THR A 208 -8.89 25.37 2.59
C THR A 208 -7.47 25.82 2.19
N THR A 209 -6.45 25.11 2.66
CA THR A 209 -5.04 25.36 2.33
C THR A 209 -4.63 24.64 1.03
N THR A 210 -3.45 24.89 0.45
CA THR A 210 -2.88 24.00 -0.59
C THR A 210 -2.04 22.87 0.01
N ASP A 211 -1.62 22.98 1.28
CA ASP A 211 -0.84 21.97 2.01
C ASP A 211 -1.72 20.84 2.59
N VAL A 212 -2.93 20.65 2.04
CA VAL A 212 -3.95 19.77 2.61
C VAL A 212 -3.46 18.33 2.69
N ALA A 213 -3.64 17.69 3.84
CA ALA A 213 -3.59 16.23 3.90
C ALA A 213 -4.76 15.69 3.07
N MET A 214 -4.52 14.73 2.17
CA MET A 214 -5.54 14.07 1.34
C MET A 214 -6.82 13.69 2.13
N GLU A 215 -6.70 13.46 3.44
CA GLU A 215 -7.77 13.26 4.40
C GLU A 215 -8.80 14.40 4.50
N GLU A 216 -8.40 15.67 4.54
CA GLU A 216 -9.34 16.81 4.68
C GLU A 216 -10.12 17.06 3.40
N MET A 217 -9.46 17.03 2.24
CA MET A 217 -10.15 17.06 0.94
C MET A 217 -11.16 15.90 0.84
N THR A 218 -10.75 14.69 1.23
CA THR A 218 -11.64 13.52 1.25
C THR A 218 -12.87 13.74 2.13
N LYS A 219 -12.72 14.37 3.31
CA LYS A 219 -13.83 14.72 4.20
C LYS A 219 -14.81 15.69 3.53
N LEU A 220 -14.31 16.76 2.90
CA LEU A 220 -15.14 17.73 2.19
C LEU A 220 -15.94 17.09 1.05
N PHE A 221 -15.28 16.28 0.21
CA PHE A 221 -15.98 15.56 -0.88
C PHE A 221 -17.02 14.56 -0.35
N THR A 222 -16.69 13.82 0.71
CA THR A 222 -17.62 12.89 1.36
C THR A 222 -18.86 13.60 1.90
N GLU A 223 -18.72 14.83 2.40
CA GLU A 223 -19.84 15.59 2.94
C GLU A 223 -20.68 16.28 1.85
N PHE A 224 -20.06 16.96 0.90
CA PHE A 224 -20.77 17.88 -0.01
C PHE A 224 -21.15 17.26 -1.36
N MET A 225 -20.41 16.25 -1.85
CA MET A 225 -20.77 15.59 -3.12
C MET A 225 -22.13 14.89 -3.06
N PRO A 226 -22.50 14.16 -2.00
CA PRO A 226 -23.84 13.58 -1.89
C PRO A 226 -24.95 14.63 -1.81
N LYS A 227 -24.70 15.78 -1.16
CA LYS A 227 -25.66 16.90 -1.10
C LYS A 227 -25.91 17.47 -2.51
N ALA A 228 -24.85 17.62 -3.30
CA ALA A 228 -24.95 18.08 -4.68
C ALA A 228 -25.71 17.07 -5.55
N GLY A 229 -25.38 15.78 -5.47
CA GLY A 229 -26.09 14.70 -6.16
C GLY A 229 -27.59 14.65 -5.82
N MET A 230 -27.95 14.84 -4.54
CA MET A 230 -29.34 14.90 -4.10
C MET A 230 -30.11 16.07 -4.73
N TYR A 231 -29.47 17.23 -4.88
CA TYR A 231 -30.05 18.37 -5.59
C TYR A 231 -30.33 18.03 -7.05
N GLY A 232 -29.34 17.44 -7.73
CA GLY A 232 -29.46 17.00 -9.13
C GLY A 232 -30.60 15.98 -9.30
N ALA A 233 -30.69 14.99 -8.41
CA ALA A 233 -31.75 13.99 -8.43
C ALA A 233 -33.15 14.58 -8.17
N THR A 234 -33.27 15.47 -7.18
CA THR A 234 -34.56 16.11 -6.80
C THR A 234 -35.12 16.94 -7.95
N HIS A 235 -34.26 17.61 -8.71
CA HIS A 235 -34.64 18.47 -9.83
C HIS A 235 -34.55 17.76 -11.19
N LYS A 236 -34.23 16.45 -11.21
CA LYS A 236 -34.08 15.63 -12.43
C LYS A 236 -33.13 16.26 -13.45
N LEU A 237 -32.02 16.81 -12.97
CA LEU A 237 -31.01 17.43 -13.82
C LEU A 237 -30.22 16.37 -14.58
N ASP A 238 -29.80 16.70 -15.80
CA ASP A 238 -28.72 16.02 -16.50
C ASP A 238 -27.40 16.71 -16.14
N TYR A 239 -26.49 15.97 -15.51
CA TYR A 239 -25.29 16.54 -14.92
C TYR A 239 -24.13 15.55 -14.85
N THR A 240 -22.92 16.12 -14.72
CA THR A 240 -21.71 15.39 -14.36
C THR A 240 -21.19 15.90 -13.01
N PRO A 241 -20.99 15.04 -11.99
CA PRO A 241 -20.37 15.43 -10.73
C PRO A 241 -18.95 15.95 -10.94
N GLY A 242 -18.50 16.89 -10.10
CA GLY A 242 -17.16 17.43 -10.24
C GLY A 242 -16.79 18.46 -9.19
N SER A 243 -15.62 19.06 -9.41
CA SER A 243 -15.15 20.21 -8.64
C SER A 243 -14.66 21.33 -9.56
N LEU A 244 -14.83 22.58 -9.12
CA LEU A 244 -14.41 23.77 -9.84
C LEU A 244 -13.53 24.63 -8.92
N TYR A 245 -12.26 24.75 -9.27
CA TYR A 245 -11.26 25.53 -8.56
C TYR A 245 -11.19 26.94 -9.14
N THR A 246 -11.41 27.93 -8.28
CA THR A 246 -11.32 29.37 -8.62
C THR A 246 -10.05 30.01 -8.11
N LYS A 247 -9.39 29.39 -7.12
CA LYS A 247 -8.10 29.81 -6.59
C LYS A 247 -7.27 28.61 -6.17
N TRP A 248 -6.02 28.58 -6.63
CA TRP A 248 -4.99 27.66 -6.14
C TRP A 248 -3.67 28.43 -6.05
N ASP A 249 -3.31 28.86 -4.85
CA ASP A 249 -2.17 29.74 -4.60
C ASP A 249 -1.16 29.04 -3.67
N GLU A 250 -0.03 28.64 -4.24
CA GLU A 250 1.05 27.97 -3.51
C GLU A 250 1.88 28.90 -2.62
N GLU A 251 1.83 30.22 -2.83
CA GLU A 251 2.56 31.19 -2.03
C GLU A 251 1.79 31.53 -0.76
N THR A 252 0.48 31.82 -0.88
CA THR A 252 -0.40 32.08 0.26
C THR A 252 -0.97 30.82 0.89
N LYS A 253 -0.72 29.65 0.27
CA LYS A 253 -1.26 28.34 0.67
C LYS A 253 -2.77 28.36 0.74
N GLU A 254 -3.43 28.98 -0.23
CA GLU A 254 -4.88 29.16 -0.24
C GLU A 254 -5.51 28.47 -1.44
N ALA A 255 -6.49 27.61 -1.17
CA ALA A 255 -7.30 26.94 -2.17
C ALA A 255 -8.79 27.30 -1.98
N GLU A 256 -9.42 27.79 -3.05
CA GLU A 256 -10.87 28.03 -3.10
C GLU A 256 -11.49 27.27 -4.27
N PHE A 257 -12.54 26.52 -3.97
CA PHE A 257 -13.17 25.64 -4.95
C PHE A 257 -14.62 25.33 -4.58
N TYR A 258 -15.33 24.73 -5.52
CA TYR A 258 -16.72 24.33 -5.37
C TYR A 258 -16.82 22.82 -5.59
N ILE A 259 -17.54 22.13 -4.71
CA ILE A 259 -17.88 20.71 -4.86
C ILE A 259 -19.32 20.65 -5.35
N GLY A 260 -19.57 20.09 -6.53
CA GLY A 260 -20.84 20.30 -7.20
C GLY A 260 -21.08 19.49 -8.46
N LEU A 261 -21.98 20.00 -9.29
CA LEU A 261 -22.42 19.37 -10.53
C LEU A 261 -22.23 20.34 -11.70
N LEU A 262 -21.64 19.85 -12.78
CA LEU A 262 -21.71 20.51 -14.08
C LEU A 262 -23.04 20.13 -14.74
N VAL A 263 -23.95 21.08 -14.88
CA VAL A 263 -25.26 20.87 -15.50
C VAL A 263 -25.15 21.03 -17.01
N HIS A 264 -25.71 20.07 -17.75
CA HIS A 264 -25.63 20.06 -19.22
C HIS A 264 -26.64 21.01 -19.89
N SER A 265 -27.72 21.37 -19.19
CA SER A 265 -28.68 22.39 -19.62
C SER A 265 -28.21 23.80 -19.29
N THR A 266 -28.67 24.78 -20.08
CA THR A 266 -28.53 26.22 -19.84
C THR A 266 -29.78 26.85 -19.22
N ASP A 267 -30.77 26.03 -18.86
CA ASP A 267 -32.02 26.49 -18.25
C ASP A 267 -31.78 27.12 -16.87
N LYS A 268 -32.66 28.04 -16.47
CA LYS A 268 -32.55 28.67 -15.15
C LYS A 268 -32.72 27.64 -14.03
N LEU A 269 -31.66 27.42 -13.27
CA LEU A 269 -31.65 26.50 -12.13
C LEU A 269 -32.40 27.07 -10.91
N PRO A 270 -33.12 26.23 -10.15
CA PRO A 270 -33.73 26.62 -8.88
C PRO A 270 -32.68 27.03 -7.85
N ALA A 271 -32.88 28.17 -7.20
CA ALA A 271 -32.04 28.63 -6.10
C ALA A 271 -32.16 27.69 -4.89
N LEU A 272 -31.04 27.40 -4.24
CA LEU A 272 -31.00 26.59 -3.03
C LEU A 272 -29.98 27.16 -2.03
N GLU A 273 -30.35 27.18 -0.75
CA GLU A 273 -29.50 27.68 0.32
C GLU A 273 -28.18 26.89 0.39
N GLY A 274 -27.05 27.60 0.38
CA GLY A 274 -25.71 27.00 0.42
C GLY A 274 -25.14 26.54 -0.92
N LEU A 275 -25.93 26.53 -2.00
CA LEU A 275 -25.46 26.21 -3.35
C LEU A 275 -25.27 27.48 -4.18
N THR A 276 -24.09 27.62 -4.76
CA THR A 276 -23.77 28.70 -5.69
C THR A 276 -23.94 28.20 -7.11
N ILE A 277 -24.72 28.92 -7.91
CA ILE A 277 -24.79 28.71 -9.36
C ILE A 277 -23.79 29.66 -10.02
N MET A 278 -22.91 29.12 -10.84
CA MET A 278 -21.90 29.87 -11.58
C MET A 278 -21.97 29.50 -13.04
N ASP A 279 -21.66 30.46 -13.90
CA ASP A 279 -21.39 30.15 -15.30
C ASP A 279 -20.04 29.42 -15.38
N ALA A 280 -20.05 28.23 -15.96
CA ALA A 280 -18.83 27.52 -16.28
C ALA A 280 -18.01 28.35 -17.28
N PRO A 281 -16.67 28.21 -17.30
CA PRO A 281 -15.82 28.98 -18.19
C PRO A 281 -16.29 28.88 -19.64
N THR A 282 -16.17 29.98 -20.39
CA THR A 282 -16.43 30.01 -21.83
C THR A 282 -15.12 30.26 -22.58
N GLY A 283 -14.98 29.64 -23.75
CA GLY A 283 -13.81 29.83 -24.61
C GLY A 283 -12.90 28.61 -24.67
N LYS A 284 -11.61 28.86 -24.92
CA LYS A 284 -10.62 27.81 -25.20
C LYS A 284 -10.27 27.02 -23.95
N ILE A 285 -10.18 25.71 -24.11
CA ILE A 285 -9.82 24.78 -23.05
C ILE A 285 -8.69 23.84 -23.47
N VAL A 286 -7.98 23.34 -22.47
CA VAL A 286 -7.13 22.16 -22.54
C VAL A 286 -7.72 21.10 -21.62
N LYS A 287 -7.84 19.87 -22.11
CA LYS A 287 -8.38 18.72 -21.36
C LYS A 287 -7.40 17.56 -21.39
N ILE A 288 -7.27 16.86 -20.26
CA ILE A 288 -6.71 15.51 -20.19
C ILE A 288 -7.68 14.59 -19.43
N SER A 289 -7.79 13.33 -19.86
CA SER A 289 -8.55 12.30 -19.14
C SER A 289 -7.58 11.45 -18.31
N LYS A 290 -7.80 11.35 -17.01
CA LYS A 290 -7.08 10.48 -16.08
C LYS A 290 -7.95 9.27 -15.76
N PHE A 291 -7.36 8.08 -15.77
CA PHE A 291 -8.05 6.85 -15.36
C PHE A 291 -7.32 6.19 -14.20
N GLY A 292 -8.03 5.85 -13.12
CA GLY A 292 -7.50 5.30 -11.88
C GLY A 292 -8.12 5.99 -10.64
N PRO A 293 -7.99 5.42 -9.43
CA PRO A 293 -8.46 6.02 -8.18
C PRO A 293 -8.16 7.52 -7.99
N TYR A 294 -9.08 8.18 -7.28
CA TYR A 294 -8.90 9.56 -6.82
C TYR A 294 -7.66 9.69 -5.93
N GLY A 295 -6.95 10.82 -6.04
CA GLY A 295 -5.71 11.08 -5.31
C GLY A 295 -4.45 10.42 -5.92
N VAL A 296 -4.58 9.68 -7.03
CA VAL A 296 -3.46 9.04 -7.73
C VAL A 296 -3.37 9.53 -9.16
N GLY A 297 -2.19 10.00 -9.58
CA GLY A 297 -1.93 10.48 -10.93
C GLY A 297 -2.36 11.93 -11.22
N ASP A 298 -2.92 12.63 -10.21
CA ASP A 298 -3.45 13.98 -10.37
C ASP A 298 -2.32 14.98 -10.66
N MET A 299 -1.23 14.94 -9.88
CA MET A 299 -0.05 15.80 -10.10
C MET A 299 0.56 15.60 -11.50
N GLU A 300 0.66 14.35 -11.96
CA GLU A 300 1.20 14.01 -13.27
C GLU A 300 0.28 14.49 -14.41
N ALA A 301 -1.04 14.42 -14.22
CA ALA A 301 -2.01 14.95 -15.18
C ALA A 301 -1.91 16.48 -15.31
N HIS A 302 -1.87 17.20 -14.18
CA HIS A 302 -1.69 18.65 -14.15
C HIS A 302 -0.32 19.06 -14.74
N GLY A 303 0.75 18.33 -14.42
CA GLY A 303 2.07 18.54 -14.99
C GLY A 303 2.10 18.41 -16.51
N LYS A 304 1.43 17.39 -17.07
CA LYS A 304 1.30 17.22 -18.53
C LYS A 304 0.55 18.37 -19.20
N ILE A 305 -0.52 18.86 -18.59
CA ILE A 305 -1.24 20.04 -19.09
C ILE A 305 -0.33 21.28 -19.06
N ALA A 306 0.42 21.50 -17.98
CA ALA A 306 1.35 22.61 -17.88
C ALA A 306 2.45 22.58 -18.96
N GLU A 307 3.06 21.41 -19.20
CA GLU A 307 4.02 21.23 -20.29
C GLU A 307 3.43 21.54 -21.66
N PHE A 308 2.20 21.07 -21.91
CA PHE A 308 1.50 21.31 -23.16
C PHE A 308 1.19 22.80 -23.35
N MET A 309 0.64 23.47 -22.34
CA MET A 309 0.38 24.91 -22.39
C MET A 309 1.67 25.69 -22.69
N GLY A 310 2.79 25.34 -22.05
CA GLY A 310 4.10 25.95 -22.32
C GLY A 310 4.56 25.78 -23.77
N LYS A 311 4.44 24.56 -24.33
CA LYS A 311 4.77 24.27 -25.75
C LYS A 311 3.88 25.02 -26.73
N HIS A 312 2.62 25.24 -26.38
CA HIS A 312 1.61 25.86 -27.24
C HIS A 312 1.39 27.36 -26.99
N LYS A 313 2.20 27.99 -26.11
CA LYS A 313 2.06 29.41 -25.72
C LYS A 313 0.66 29.74 -25.21
N LEU A 314 0.12 28.89 -24.35
CA LEU A 314 -1.14 29.07 -23.67
C LEU A 314 -0.89 29.41 -22.20
N VAL A 315 -1.74 30.25 -21.62
CA VAL A 315 -1.73 30.56 -20.19
C VAL A 315 -3.11 30.31 -19.58
N PRO A 316 -3.20 29.78 -18.34
CA PRO A 316 -4.47 29.56 -17.68
C PRO A 316 -5.17 30.90 -17.38
N THR A 317 -6.50 30.91 -17.44
CA THR A 317 -7.31 32.07 -17.05
C THR A 317 -7.58 32.13 -15.53
N GLY A 318 -7.19 31.08 -14.80
CA GLY A 318 -7.36 30.95 -13.36
C GLY A 318 -8.46 29.96 -12.94
N ILE A 319 -9.25 29.43 -13.87
CA ILE A 319 -10.29 28.44 -13.58
C ILE A 319 -9.86 27.05 -14.07
N VAL A 320 -9.91 26.09 -13.15
CA VAL A 320 -9.65 24.66 -13.39
C VAL A 320 -10.85 23.88 -12.88
N TRP A 321 -11.29 22.85 -13.59
CA TRP A 321 -12.34 21.98 -13.09
C TRP A 321 -12.07 20.53 -13.43
N GLU A 322 -12.58 19.65 -12.58
CA GLU A 322 -12.47 18.20 -12.69
C GLU A 322 -13.87 17.60 -12.72
N LEU A 323 -14.11 16.72 -13.69
CA LEU A 323 -15.38 16.00 -13.84
C LEU A 323 -15.18 14.51 -13.59
N TYR A 324 -16.08 13.92 -12.82
CA TYR A 324 -16.09 12.50 -12.47
C TYR A 324 -17.09 11.79 -13.40
N GLU A 325 -16.57 11.23 -14.49
CA GLU A 325 -17.37 10.81 -15.66
C GLU A 325 -18.09 9.48 -15.46
N ASN A 326 -17.68 8.67 -14.47
CA ASN A 326 -18.30 7.39 -14.15
C ASN A 326 -18.40 7.15 -12.65
N ASP A 327 -19.32 6.28 -12.24
CA ASP A 327 -19.50 5.89 -10.85
C ASP A 327 -18.38 4.92 -10.43
N PRO A 328 -17.52 5.26 -9.45
CA PRO A 328 -16.49 4.38 -8.94
C PRO A 328 -17.00 3.06 -8.36
N MET A 329 -18.28 2.97 -8.01
CA MET A 329 -18.93 1.73 -7.56
C MET A 329 -19.34 0.81 -8.71
N GLU A 330 -19.44 1.34 -9.94
CA GLU A 330 -19.88 0.60 -11.13
C GLU A 330 -18.72 0.20 -12.05
N VAL A 331 -17.57 0.87 -11.95
CA VAL A 331 -16.38 0.58 -12.77
C VAL A 331 -15.26 -0.05 -11.96
N LYS A 332 -14.31 -0.70 -12.65
CA LYS A 332 -13.08 -1.17 -12.00
C LYS A 332 -12.28 0.05 -11.54
N PRO A 333 -11.51 -0.04 -10.44
CA PRO A 333 -10.67 1.06 -9.98
C PRO A 333 -9.82 1.69 -11.10
N ALA A 334 -9.13 0.87 -11.90
CA ALA A 334 -8.30 1.34 -13.02
C ALA A 334 -9.05 2.08 -14.15
N ASP A 335 -10.38 1.99 -14.16
CA ASP A 335 -11.27 2.60 -15.17
C ASP A 335 -12.03 3.81 -14.61
N ILE A 336 -11.88 4.16 -13.32
CA ILE A 336 -12.44 5.40 -12.74
C ILE A 336 -11.89 6.58 -13.54
N GLN A 337 -12.76 7.36 -14.18
CA GLN A 337 -12.34 8.42 -15.10
C GLN A 337 -12.55 9.80 -14.45
N THR A 338 -11.48 10.60 -14.45
CA THR A 338 -11.49 12.01 -14.07
C THR A 338 -11.01 12.84 -15.25
N ASP A 339 -11.88 13.71 -15.77
CA ASP A 339 -11.53 14.62 -16.83
C ASP A 339 -11.14 15.98 -16.23
N ILE A 340 -9.90 16.39 -16.46
CA ILE A 340 -9.32 17.63 -15.92
C ILE A 340 -9.26 18.66 -17.02
N TYR A 341 -9.81 19.84 -16.75
CA TYR A 341 -9.97 20.92 -17.71
C TYR A 341 -9.31 22.21 -17.20
N TYR A 342 -8.62 22.89 -18.11
CA TYR A 342 -8.05 24.21 -17.90
C TYR A 342 -8.68 25.18 -18.89
N ALA A 343 -9.27 26.27 -18.39
CA ALA A 343 -9.58 27.40 -19.25
C ALA A 343 -8.29 28.17 -19.58
N VAL A 344 -8.06 28.43 -20.86
CA VAL A 344 -6.80 28.99 -21.37
C VAL A 344 -7.03 30.15 -22.33
N LYS A 345 -6.02 31.02 -22.41
CA LYS A 345 -5.89 32.05 -23.45
C LYS A 345 -4.50 32.01 -24.07
N ALA A 346 -4.32 32.66 -25.22
CA ALA A 346 -2.99 32.82 -25.80
C ALA A 346 -2.11 33.66 -24.87
N ALA A 347 -0.83 33.28 -24.75
CA ALA A 347 0.19 34.13 -24.14
C ALA A 347 0.40 35.37 -25.04
N GLU A 348 0.43 36.54 -24.42
CA GLU A 348 0.73 37.81 -25.11
C GLU A 348 2.20 37.93 -25.50
#